data_AF-A0A8C0VW24-F1
#
_entry.id   AF-A0A8C0VW24-F1
#
_cell.length_a   1.000
_cell.length_b   1.000
_cell.length_c   1.000
_cell.angle_alpha   90.00
_cell.angle_beta   90.00
_cell.angle_gamma   90.00
#
_symmetry.space_group_name_H-M   'P 1'
#
loop_
_entity.id
_entity.type
_entity.pdbx_description
1 polymer ?
#
loop_
_entity_poly.entity_id
_entity_poly.type
_entity_poly.pdbx_seq_one_letter_code
_entity_poly.pdbx_strand_id
1 'polypeptide(L)'
;MENFRKVRTSEEEMPLPFPDLPPDVVEMKVKEGSKIRNLMNFAMAQMELKGRRQIVFSGCGRAVTKTITCVEIMKRKLGGLHQVTKVRYKTVLEVWENQDPLPNGPAQNLTVHKNVPSICILLSRDPLDPNQTGYQPPEPRHEAGENTSGSSTKGLKRADPIQNQPSMPHRSTGYRHLPQMH
;
A
#
# COMPACT_ATOMS: atom_id res chain seq x y z
N MET A 1 0.22 25.57 -23.07
CA MET A 1 0.82 26.72 -22.35
C MET A 1 2.32 26.61 -22.57
N GLU A 2 2.82 27.14 -23.68
CA GLU A 2 4.21 26.91 -24.12
C GLU A 2 5.22 27.84 -23.44
N ASN A 3 4.76 28.93 -22.81
CA ASN A 3 5.63 29.96 -22.21
C ASN A 3 5.61 30.00 -20.67
N PHE A 4 4.99 29.02 -20.01
CA PHE A 4 4.84 29.02 -18.55
C PHE A 4 5.40 27.75 -17.93
N ARG A 5 6.22 27.89 -16.89
CA ARG A 5 6.76 26.78 -16.10
C ARG A 5 6.15 26.78 -14.70
N LYS A 6 5.76 25.59 -14.23
CA LYS A 6 5.33 25.42 -12.84
C LYS A 6 6.51 25.59 -11.89
N VAL A 7 6.39 26.52 -10.94
CA VAL A 7 7.44 26.83 -9.96
C VAL A 7 7.06 26.45 -8.54
N ARG A 8 5.76 26.45 -8.23
CA ARG A 8 5.27 26.11 -6.89
C ARG A 8 3.98 25.33 -6.95
N THR A 9 3.81 24.42 -6.00
CA THR A 9 2.54 23.72 -5.75
C THR A 9 2.27 23.77 -4.25
N SER A 10 1.08 24.20 -3.85
CA SER A 10 0.64 24.21 -2.45
C SER A 10 -0.77 23.66 -2.31
N GLU A 11 -1.01 22.91 -1.24
CA GLU A 11 -2.33 22.39 -0.91
C GLU A 11 -3.03 23.32 0.07
N GLU A 12 -4.30 23.62 -0.16
CA GLU A 12 -5.12 24.35 0.79
C GLU A 12 -5.42 23.50 2.04
N GLU A 13 -5.34 24.04 3.24
CA GLU A 13 -5.68 23.26 4.44
C GLU A 13 -7.19 23.05 4.53
N MET A 14 -7.59 21.82 4.87
CA MET A 14 -8.99 21.46 5.04
C MET A 14 -9.14 20.69 6.35
N PRO A 15 -10.20 20.93 7.13
CA PRO A 15 -10.46 20.15 8.34
C PRO A 15 -10.67 18.67 8.01
N LEU A 16 -10.49 17.80 9.00
CA LEU A 16 -10.76 16.38 8.83
C LEU A 16 -12.26 16.13 8.65
N PRO A 17 -12.68 15.23 7.73
CA PRO A 17 -14.08 14.97 7.43
C PRO A 17 -14.72 13.97 8.40
N PHE A 18 -14.28 13.94 9.66
CA PHE A 18 -14.78 13.03 10.70
C PHE A 18 -15.32 13.87 11.85
N PRO A 19 -16.61 13.73 12.20
CA PRO A 19 -17.14 14.36 13.39
C PRO A 19 -16.53 13.70 14.64
N ASP A 20 -16.52 14.44 15.75
CA ASP A 20 -16.26 13.91 17.10
C ASP A 20 -14.89 13.20 17.28
N LEU A 21 -13.88 13.62 16.52
CA LEU A 21 -12.52 13.16 16.76
C LEU A 21 -12.01 13.65 18.12
N PRO A 22 -11.24 12.82 18.85
CA PRO A 22 -10.62 13.26 20.09
C PRO A 22 -9.61 14.40 19.82
N PRO A 23 -9.45 15.36 20.74
CA PRO A 23 -8.60 16.54 20.52
C PRO A 23 -7.13 16.22 20.23
N ASP A 24 -6.65 15.06 20.67
CA ASP A 24 -5.28 14.57 20.51
C ASP A 24 -5.12 13.58 19.35
N VAL A 25 -6.12 13.46 18.47
CA VAL A 25 -6.04 12.58 17.31
C VAL A 25 -4.84 12.92 16.44
N VAL A 26 -4.07 11.90 16.07
CA VAL A 26 -2.92 12.06 15.19
C VAL A 26 -3.38 11.99 13.73
N GLU A 27 -3.10 13.03 12.95
CA GLU A 27 -3.24 13.01 11.49
C GLU A 27 -1.91 12.73 10.80
N MET A 28 -1.81 11.56 10.17
CA MET A 28 -0.72 11.16 9.30
C MET A 28 -0.95 11.69 7.87
N LYS A 29 -0.42 12.89 7.58
CA LYS A 29 -0.45 13.49 6.23
C LYS A 29 0.56 12.79 5.30
N VAL A 30 0.08 11.91 4.44
CA VAL A 30 0.88 11.16 3.47
C VAL A 30 1.08 12.00 2.20
N LYS A 31 2.35 12.16 1.80
CA LYS A 31 2.78 12.87 0.60
C LYS A 31 3.50 11.94 -0.37
N GLU A 32 3.71 12.41 -1.59
CA GLU A 32 4.49 11.68 -2.60
C GLU A 32 5.94 11.40 -2.13
N GLY A 33 6.56 12.33 -1.41
CA GLY A 33 7.90 12.14 -0.83
C GLY A 33 7.94 11.26 0.43
N SER A 34 6.80 10.97 1.07
CA SER A 34 6.77 10.25 2.34
C SER A 34 7.35 8.85 2.22
N LYS A 35 8.21 8.48 3.18
CA LYS A 35 8.77 7.14 3.30
C LYS A 35 7.86 6.28 4.17
N ILE A 36 7.29 5.22 3.59
CA ILE A 36 6.31 4.34 4.27
C ILE A 36 6.86 3.84 5.61
N ARG A 37 8.12 3.37 5.65
CA ARG A 37 8.76 2.90 6.89
C ARG A 37 8.70 3.93 8.02
N ASN A 38 8.99 5.19 7.73
CA ASN A 38 8.98 6.26 8.73
C ASN A 38 7.55 6.53 9.22
N LEU A 39 6.59 6.62 8.30
CA LEU A 39 5.18 6.80 8.64
C LEU A 39 4.67 5.67 9.53
N MET A 40 4.99 4.42 9.19
CA MET A 40 4.54 3.26 9.94
C MET A 40 5.20 3.18 11.32
N ASN A 41 6.50 3.42 11.43
CA ASN A 41 7.19 3.43 12.72
C ASN A 41 6.53 4.43 13.69
N PHE A 42 6.25 5.64 13.21
CA PHE A 42 5.59 6.65 14.02
C PHE A 42 4.14 6.28 14.33
N ALA A 43 3.34 5.91 13.32
CA ALA A 43 1.93 5.59 13.49
C ALA A 43 1.69 4.41 14.45
N MET A 44 2.50 3.35 14.35
CA MET A 44 2.45 2.22 15.29
C MET A 44 2.80 2.68 16.69
N ALA A 45 3.89 3.44 16.87
CA ALA A 45 4.27 3.97 18.18
C ALA A 45 3.17 4.85 18.79
N GLN A 46 2.48 5.66 17.99
CA GLN A 46 1.33 6.44 18.45
C GLN A 46 0.19 5.54 18.92
N MET A 47 -0.21 4.54 18.13
CA MET A 47 -1.31 3.64 18.51
C MET A 47 -0.99 2.75 19.72
N GLU A 48 0.28 2.54 20.06
CA GLU A 48 0.68 1.80 21.29
C GLU A 48 0.64 2.66 22.56
N LEU A 49 0.63 3.99 22.45
CA LEU A 49 0.57 4.85 23.63
C LEU A 49 -0.80 4.72 24.31
N LYS A 50 -0.79 4.55 25.64
CA LYS A 50 -2.00 4.51 26.47
C LYS A 50 -2.85 5.76 26.19
N GLY A 51 -4.13 5.56 25.88
CA GLY A 51 -5.08 6.62 25.56
C GLY A 51 -5.26 6.90 24.06
N ARG A 52 -4.31 6.52 23.20
CA ARG A 52 -4.47 6.70 21.74
C ARG A 52 -5.27 5.54 21.16
N ARG A 53 -6.53 5.81 20.85
CA ARG A 53 -7.49 4.83 20.31
C ARG A 53 -7.74 5.00 18.81
N GLN A 54 -7.42 6.17 18.27
CA GLN A 54 -7.74 6.56 16.91
C GLN A 54 -6.54 7.23 16.21
N ILE A 55 -6.44 7.03 14.90
CA ILE A 55 -5.46 7.69 14.05
C ILE A 55 -6.07 7.93 12.67
N VAL A 56 -5.74 9.07 12.05
CA VAL A 56 -6.22 9.42 10.72
C VAL A 56 -5.06 9.41 9.73
N PHE A 57 -5.27 8.83 8.55
CA PHE A 57 -4.37 8.94 7.42
C PHE A 57 -5.01 9.76 6.32
N SER A 58 -4.30 10.77 5.82
CA SER A 58 -4.79 11.61 4.72
C SER A 58 -3.78 11.65 3.57
N GLY A 59 -4.28 11.79 2.34
CA GLY A 59 -3.44 11.98 1.17
C GLY A 59 -4.25 12.46 -0.03
N CYS A 60 -3.57 13.04 -1.01
CA CYS A 60 -4.19 13.53 -2.23
C CYS A 60 -3.32 13.31 -3.46
N GLY A 61 -3.95 13.30 -4.63
CA GLY A 61 -3.29 13.07 -5.91
C GLY A 61 -2.44 11.80 -5.90
N ARG A 62 -1.16 11.94 -6.25
CA ARG A 62 -0.21 10.81 -6.32
C ARG A 62 0.04 10.11 -4.98
N ALA A 63 -0.36 10.70 -3.85
CA ALA A 63 -0.20 10.08 -2.54
C ALA A 63 -1.33 9.11 -2.16
N VAL A 64 -2.48 9.12 -2.85
CA VAL A 64 -3.69 8.36 -2.46
C VAL A 64 -3.40 6.87 -2.30
N THR A 65 -2.78 6.23 -3.30
CA THR A 65 -2.44 4.79 -3.23
C THR A 65 -1.50 4.49 -2.06
N LYS A 66 -0.56 5.40 -1.77
CA LYS A 66 0.36 5.26 -0.64
C LYS A 66 -0.37 5.38 0.70
N THR A 67 -1.35 6.27 0.80
CA THR A 67 -2.21 6.40 1.99
C THR A 67 -2.94 5.11 2.28
N ILE A 68 -3.56 4.50 1.25
CA ILE A 68 -4.23 3.21 1.36
C ILE A 68 -3.23 2.13 1.80
N THR A 69 -2.05 2.07 1.16
CA THR A 69 -0.99 1.12 1.53
C THR A 69 -0.59 1.24 3.00
N CYS A 70 -0.47 2.46 3.53
CA CYS A 70 -0.16 2.71 4.93
C CYS A 70 -1.25 2.16 5.86
N VAL A 71 -2.52 2.41 5.53
CA VAL A 71 -3.67 1.89 6.27
C VAL A 71 -3.70 0.36 6.28
N GLU A 72 -3.49 -0.28 5.13
CA GLU A 72 -3.48 -1.74 5.03
C GLU A 72 -2.33 -2.39 5.80
N ILE A 73 -1.18 -1.70 5.94
CA ILE A 73 -0.10 -2.16 6.82
C ILE A 73 -0.53 -2.04 8.30
N MET A 74 -1.16 -0.93 8.69
CA MET A 74 -1.62 -0.72 10.07
C MET A 74 -2.64 -1.79 10.49
N LYS A 75 -3.64 -2.07 9.64
CA LYS A 75 -4.66 -3.08 9.91
C LYS A 75 -4.04 -4.47 10.07
N ARG A 76 -3.13 -4.87 9.19
CA ARG A 76 -2.44 -6.17 9.28
C ARG A 76 -1.58 -6.31 10.55
N LYS A 77 -0.94 -5.24 11.00
CA LYS A 77 -0.04 -5.28 12.16
C LYS A 77 -0.75 -5.23 13.50
N LEU A 78 -1.81 -4.43 13.62
CA LEU A 78 -2.52 -4.24 14.89
C LEU A 78 -3.74 -5.17 15.02
N GLY A 79 -4.40 -5.48 13.91
CA GLY A 79 -5.68 -6.19 13.90
C GLY A 79 -6.80 -5.43 14.64
N GLY A 80 -8.04 -5.88 14.49
CA GLY A 80 -9.15 -5.36 15.30
C GLY A 80 -9.48 -3.87 15.10
N LEU A 81 -9.05 -3.26 13.98
CA LEU A 81 -9.30 -1.84 13.72
C LEU A 81 -10.57 -1.64 12.90
N HIS A 82 -11.49 -0.83 13.42
CA HIS A 82 -12.59 -0.27 12.65
C HIS A 82 -12.05 0.80 11.72
N GLN A 83 -12.63 0.90 10.52
CA GLN A 83 -12.20 1.85 9.51
C GLN A 83 -13.38 2.69 9.02
N VAL A 84 -13.15 3.99 8.78
CA VAL A 84 -14.05 4.84 7.99
C VAL A 84 -13.25 5.58 6.94
N THR A 85 -13.63 5.42 5.67
CA THR A 85 -12.98 6.07 4.53
C THR A 85 -13.87 7.17 3.95
N LYS A 86 -13.32 8.37 3.81
CA LYS A 86 -13.97 9.51 3.14
C LYS A 86 -13.13 9.95 1.93
N VAL A 87 -13.77 10.10 0.78
CA VAL A 87 -13.15 10.61 -0.45
C VAL A 87 -13.72 12.00 -0.73
N ARG A 88 -12.84 12.95 -1.08
CA ARG A 88 -13.21 14.34 -1.40
C ARG A 88 -12.27 14.94 -2.43
N TYR A 89 -12.62 16.08 -3.00
CA TYR A 89 -11.65 16.91 -3.70
C TYR A 89 -10.95 17.85 -2.72
N LYS A 90 -9.70 18.17 -3.04
CA LYS A 90 -8.89 19.18 -2.36
C LYS A 90 -8.35 20.15 -3.40
N THR A 91 -8.39 21.44 -3.09
CA THR A 91 -7.80 22.46 -3.96
C THR A 91 -6.29 22.46 -3.82
N VAL A 92 -5.61 22.36 -4.95
CA VAL A 92 -4.17 22.55 -5.08
C VAL A 92 -3.92 23.78 -5.92
N LEU A 93 -3.13 24.70 -5.38
CA LEU A 93 -2.68 25.90 -6.06
C LEU A 93 -1.36 25.59 -6.76
N GLU A 94 -1.33 25.80 -8.07
CA GLU A 94 -0.09 25.77 -8.84
C GLU A 94 0.26 27.19 -9.28
N VAL A 95 1.43 27.66 -8.89
CA VAL A 95 1.99 28.93 -9.38
C VAL A 95 2.89 28.62 -10.55
N TRP A 96 2.63 29.31 -11.65
CA TRP A 96 3.35 29.21 -12.91
C TRP A 96 3.99 30.56 -13.22
N GLU A 97 5.25 30.54 -13.64
CA GLU A 97 6.00 31.73 -14.03
C GLU A 97 6.23 31.72 -15.54
N ASN A 98 6.13 32.90 -16.15
CA ASN A 98 6.47 33.11 -17.55
C ASN A 98 7.98 32.90 -17.77
N GLN A 99 8.34 32.09 -18.76
CA GLN A 99 9.73 31.74 -19.07
C GLN A 99 10.46 32.82 -19.89
N ASP A 100 9.72 33.64 -20.64
CA ASP A 100 10.26 34.73 -21.45
C ASP A 100 9.69 36.08 -20.99
N PRO A 101 10.09 36.58 -19.79
CA PRO A 101 9.64 37.87 -19.31
C PRO A 101 10.25 39.00 -20.16
N LEU A 102 9.47 40.05 -20.41
CA LEU A 102 9.99 41.27 -21.03
C LEU A 102 11.14 41.82 -20.17
N PRO A 103 12.27 42.28 -20.76
CA PRO A 103 13.49 42.66 -20.01
C PRO A 103 13.28 43.77 -18.97
N ASN A 104 12.21 44.57 -19.07
CA ASN A 104 11.81 45.60 -18.10
C ASN A 104 10.33 45.45 -17.66
N GLY A 105 9.72 44.29 -17.87
CA GLY A 105 8.32 44.03 -17.53
C GLY A 105 8.15 43.47 -16.12
N PRO A 106 6.98 43.61 -15.49
CA PRO A 106 6.70 42.94 -14.23
C PRO A 106 6.73 41.41 -14.41
N ALA A 107 7.17 40.69 -13.37
CA ALA A 107 7.10 39.23 -13.35
C ALA A 107 5.65 38.78 -13.49
N GLN A 108 5.36 38.02 -14.55
CA GLN A 108 4.02 37.51 -14.81
C GLN A 108 3.88 36.12 -14.19
N ASN A 109 3.10 36.03 -13.11
CA ASN A 109 2.71 34.77 -12.49
C ASN A 109 1.24 34.44 -12.79
N LEU A 110 0.97 33.16 -13.00
CA LEU A 110 -0.37 32.60 -13.14
C LEU A 110 -0.60 31.61 -12.00
N THR A 111 -1.67 31.82 -11.24
CA THR A 111 -2.11 30.86 -10.22
C THR A 111 -3.28 30.05 -10.76
N VAL A 112 -3.11 28.72 -10.81
CA VAL A 112 -4.15 27.78 -11.25
C VAL A 112 -4.65 26.99 -10.05
N HIS A 113 -5.96 26.99 -9.86
CA HIS A 113 -6.64 26.18 -8.86
C HIS A 113 -7.03 24.84 -9.49
N LYS A 114 -6.55 23.73 -8.92
CA LYS A 114 -6.85 22.38 -9.38
C LYS A 114 -7.57 21.60 -8.30
N ASN A 115 -8.68 20.97 -8.66
CA ASN A 115 -9.34 19.98 -7.81
C ASN A 115 -8.61 18.65 -7.96
N VAL A 116 -8.05 18.17 -6.85
CA VAL A 116 -7.28 16.92 -6.82
C VAL A 116 -8.00 15.92 -5.91
N PRO A 117 -8.20 14.66 -6.34
CA PRO A 117 -8.79 13.63 -5.48
C PRO A 117 -7.99 13.47 -4.19
N SER A 118 -8.69 13.36 -3.08
CA SER A 118 -8.13 13.18 -1.74
C SER A 118 -8.90 12.11 -0.99
N ILE A 119 -8.17 11.35 -0.19
CA ILE A 119 -8.70 10.32 0.69
C ILE A 119 -8.31 10.66 2.14
N CYS A 120 -9.25 10.47 3.05
CA CYS A 120 -9.05 10.52 4.50
C CYS A 120 -9.59 9.22 5.07
N ILE A 121 -8.78 8.53 5.89
CA ILE A 121 -9.14 7.24 6.47
C ILE A 121 -8.90 7.31 7.98
N LEU A 122 -9.97 7.12 8.74
CA LEU A 122 -9.92 6.97 10.20
C LEU A 122 -9.75 5.48 10.51
N LEU A 123 -8.80 5.16 11.38
CA LEU A 123 -8.67 3.86 12.03
C LEU A 123 -8.94 4.01 13.52
N SER A 124 -9.78 3.14 14.07
CA SER A 124 -10.18 3.16 15.48
C SER A 124 -10.09 1.77 16.11
N ARG A 125 -9.59 1.69 17.34
CA ARG A 125 -9.70 0.49 18.19
C ARG A 125 -11.06 0.37 18.86
N ASP A 126 -11.80 1.48 18.94
CA ASP A 126 -13.16 1.51 19.48
C ASP A 126 -14.17 1.36 18.34
N PRO A 127 -15.33 0.71 18.59
CA PRO A 127 -16.39 0.59 17.60
C PRO A 127 -16.81 1.95 17.03
N LEU A 128 -17.03 2.00 15.73
CA LEU A 128 -17.58 3.15 15.01
C LEU A 128 -19.01 2.80 14.56
N ASP A 129 -19.81 3.82 14.23
CA ASP A 129 -21.16 3.59 13.68
C ASP A 129 -21.08 2.72 12.42
N PRO A 130 -21.68 1.51 12.42
CA PRO A 130 -21.61 0.60 11.28
C PRO A 130 -22.47 1.06 10.09
N ASN A 131 -23.43 1.98 10.31
CA ASN A 131 -24.34 2.46 9.27
C ASN A 131 -23.78 3.68 8.51
N GLN A 132 -22.70 4.29 8.99
CA GLN A 132 -22.13 5.46 8.33
C GLN A 132 -21.47 5.09 7.00
N THR A 133 -21.58 5.99 6.01
CA THR A 133 -20.95 5.79 4.69
C THR A 133 -19.43 5.66 4.81
N GLY A 134 -18.88 4.63 4.18
CA GLY A 134 -17.45 4.36 4.12
C GLY A 134 -16.91 3.55 5.32
N TYR A 135 -17.79 3.08 6.21
CA TYR A 135 -17.42 2.17 7.28
C TYR A 135 -16.98 0.80 6.74
N GLN A 136 -15.97 0.22 7.39
CA GLN A 136 -15.52 -1.16 7.21
C GLN A 136 -15.22 -1.76 8.61
N PRO A 137 -15.77 -2.95 8.93
CA PRO A 137 -15.52 -3.62 10.20
C PRO A 137 -14.08 -4.14 10.28
N PRO A 138 -13.59 -4.50 11.49
CA PRO A 138 -12.29 -5.12 11.64
C PRO A 138 -12.17 -6.44 10.88
N GLU A 139 -11.02 -6.65 10.25
CA GLU A 139 -10.70 -7.93 9.61
C GLU A 139 -10.54 -9.04 10.67
N PRO A 140 -11.01 -10.27 10.39
CA PRO A 140 -10.75 -11.43 11.24
C PRO A 140 -9.24 -11.60 11.43
N ARG A 141 -8.81 -11.93 12.65
CA ARG A 141 -7.40 -12.31 12.84
C ARG A 141 -7.15 -13.58 12.04
N HIS A 142 -6.24 -13.50 11.06
CA HIS A 142 -5.55 -14.69 10.60
C HIS A 142 -4.74 -15.23 11.78
N GLU A 143 -5.21 -16.32 12.39
CA GLU A 143 -4.38 -17.14 13.26
C GLU A 143 -3.20 -17.62 12.40
N ALA A 144 -2.05 -16.97 12.57
CA ALA A 144 -0.79 -17.52 12.11
C ALA A 144 -0.61 -18.81 12.90
N GLY A 145 -0.75 -19.95 12.22
CA GLY A 145 -0.64 -21.27 12.83
C GLY A 145 0.55 -21.34 13.78
N GLU A 146 0.27 -21.72 15.02
CA GLU A 146 1.26 -22.12 16.00
C GLU A 146 2.03 -23.33 15.44
N ASN A 147 3.18 -23.09 14.84
CA ASN A 147 4.16 -24.15 14.69
C ASN A 147 4.73 -24.44 16.08
N THR A 148 4.11 -25.42 16.74
CA THR A 148 4.58 -26.06 17.96
C THR A 148 6.07 -26.42 17.87
N SER A 149 6.75 -26.14 18.97
CA SER A 149 8.08 -26.58 19.38
C SER A 149 8.56 -27.93 18.80
N GLY A 150 9.73 -27.90 18.18
CA GLY A 150 10.59 -29.07 17.96
C GLY A 150 12.06 -28.66 17.98
N SER A 151 12.67 -28.66 19.16
CA SER A 151 14.12 -28.50 19.35
C SER A 151 14.83 -29.86 19.24
N SER A 152 16.04 -29.83 18.66
CA SER A 152 17.12 -30.85 18.66
C SER A 152 17.02 -31.94 17.57
N THR A 153 18.03 -32.29 16.76
CA THR A 153 19.49 -32.06 16.74
C THR A 153 20.11 -32.48 15.38
N LYS A 154 21.15 -31.75 14.94
CA LYS A 154 22.34 -32.11 14.13
C LYS A 154 22.28 -33.28 13.09
N GLY A 155 22.34 -32.89 11.81
CA GLY A 155 23.43 -33.19 10.84
C GLY A 155 23.52 -34.56 10.14
N LEU A 156 23.51 -34.59 8.79
CA LEU A 156 24.64 -35.07 7.95
C LEU A 156 24.36 -34.94 6.43
N LYS A 157 25.34 -34.32 5.75
CA LYS A 157 25.87 -34.46 4.39
C LYS A 157 24.99 -34.88 3.19
N ARG A 158 25.10 -34.05 2.14
CA ARG A 158 24.73 -34.28 0.73
C ARG A 158 25.48 -35.47 0.11
N ALA A 159 24.81 -36.19 -0.79
CA ALA A 159 25.41 -36.96 -1.88
C ALA A 159 24.49 -36.92 -3.12
N ASP A 160 25.08 -36.70 -4.29
CA ASP A 160 24.45 -36.70 -5.62
C ASP A 160 24.39 -38.13 -6.23
N PRO A 161 23.63 -38.37 -7.33
CA PRO A 161 23.01 -39.66 -7.64
C PRO A 161 23.79 -40.53 -8.63
N ILE A 162 23.59 -41.86 -8.60
CA ILE A 162 24.06 -42.79 -9.65
C ILE A 162 22.94 -43.74 -10.09
N GLN A 163 22.86 -43.88 -11.41
CA GLN A 163 21.95 -44.66 -12.27
C GLN A 163 21.87 -46.15 -11.96
N ASN A 164 20.73 -46.76 -12.30
CA ASN A 164 20.69 -48.17 -12.69
C ASN A 164 19.63 -48.40 -13.78
N GLN A 165 20.09 -48.72 -15.00
CA GLN A 165 19.30 -49.38 -16.04
C GLN A 165 19.35 -50.89 -15.82
N PRO A 166 18.28 -51.66 -16.10
CA PRO A 166 18.39 -53.11 -16.27
C PRO A 166 18.54 -53.49 -17.75
N SER A 167 19.48 -54.41 -17.98
CA SER A 167 19.86 -55.05 -19.23
C SER A 167 18.87 -56.13 -19.68
N MET A 168 18.71 -56.26 -21.00
CA MET A 168 17.95 -57.30 -21.71
C MET A 168 18.67 -58.66 -21.68
N PRO A 169 17.93 -59.79 -21.82
CA PRO A 169 18.48 -61.00 -22.41
C PRO A 169 17.91 -61.27 -23.81
N HIS A 170 18.81 -61.69 -24.71
CA HIS A 170 18.54 -62.17 -26.07
C HIS A 170 17.74 -63.49 -26.09
N ARG A 171 16.86 -63.65 -27.07
CA ARG A 171 16.65 -64.95 -27.74
C ARG A 171 16.27 -64.79 -29.21
N SER A 172 16.66 -65.81 -29.98
CA SER A 172 16.95 -65.83 -31.40
C SER A 172 15.78 -66.15 -32.32
N THR A 173 15.89 -65.62 -33.55
CA THR A 173 15.52 -66.20 -34.87
C THR A 173 14.11 -66.71 -35.14
N GLY A 174 13.51 -66.14 -36.20
CA GLY A 174 12.47 -66.80 -36.99
C GLY A 174 12.07 -65.99 -38.22
N TYR A 175 12.68 -66.29 -39.37
CA TYR A 175 12.25 -65.82 -40.69
C TYR A 175 10.81 -66.26 -40.99
N ARG A 176 9.94 -65.34 -41.48
CA ARG A 176 9.16 -65.56 -42.72
C ARG A 176 8.30 -64.34 -43.14
N HIS A 177 8.55 -63.92 -44.38
CA HIS A 177 7.58 -63.56 -45.43
C HIS A 177 6.57 -62.40 -45.22
N LEU A 178 6.84 -61.28 -45.92
CA LEU A 178 5.87 -60.54 -46.75
C LEU A 178 5.26 -61.49 -47.82
N PRO A 179 4.13 -61.20 -48.52
CA PRO A 179 3.58 -59.89 -48.91
C PRO A 179 2.02 -59.83 -48.73
N GLN A 180 1.18 -58.86 -49.11
CA GLN A 180 1.06 -57.96 -50.27
C GLN A 180 0.09 -56.79 -49.95
N MET A 181 0.33 -55.66 -50.64
CA MET A 181 -0.60 -54.75 -51.33
C MET A 181 -1.85 -54.13 -50.66
N HIS A 182 -1.85 -52.79 -50.72
CA HIS A 182 -2.92 -51.79 -50.59
C HIS A 182 -3.50 -51.48 -49.21
#